data_AF-A0A9X3PUC4-F1
#
_entry.id   AF-A0A9X3PUC4-F1
#
_cell.length_a   1.000
_cell.length_b   1.000
_cell.length_c   1.000
_cell.angle_alpha   90.00
_cell.angle_beta   90.00
_cell.angle_gamma   90.00
#
_symmetry.space_group_name_H-M   'P 1'
#
loop_
_entity.id
_entity.type
_entity.pdbx_description
1 polymer ?
#
loop_
_entity_poly.entity_id
_entity_poly.type
_entity_poly.pdbx_seq_one_letter_code
_entity_poly.pdbx_strand_id
1 'polypeptide(L)'
;LLAFLAFPRNRRWQMDFVPDDPSAFKATVTRAGWKIQGPKTCFLVEGEDRVGAMAMCAHRLALAKVNIHAVAAVVGGAGRHGVILWVKPKDVRRAAKALGIPIP
;
A
#
# COMPACT_ATOMS: atom_id res chain seq x y z
N LEU A 1 9.31 11.72 2.76
CA LEU A 1 8.86 10.30 2.87
C LEU A 1 7.44 10.26 3.38
N LEU A 2 6.53 9.58 2.66
CA LEU A 2 5.09 9.54 3.00
C LEU A 2 4.73 8.31 3.84
N ALA A 3 5.37 7.15 3.60
CA ALA A 3 5.17 5.96 4.42
C ALA A 3 6.40 5.04 4.40
N PHE A 4 6.57 4.30 5.50
CA PHE A 4 7.60 3.28 5.67
C PHE A 4 7.02 2.08 6.41
N LEU A 5 7.23 0.89 5.87
CA LEU A 5 6.74 -0.36 6.45
C LEU A 5 7.81 -1.42 6.34
N ALA A 6 8.05 -2.13 7.44
CA ALA A 6 9.01 -3.22 7.48
C ALA A 6 8.31 -4.49 7.98
N PHE A 7 8.46 -5.57 7.21
CA PHE A 7 7.92 -6.89 7.53
C PHE A 7 9.08 -7.88 7.63
N PRO A 8 9.06 -8.80 8.62
CA PRO A 8 9.98 -9.93 8.60
C PRO A 8 9.68 -10.81 7.39
N ARG A 9 10.71 -11.25 6.67
CA ARG A 9 10.61 -12.13 5.50
C ARG A 9 11.73 -13.17 5.53
N ASN A 10 11.41 -14.35 6.05
CA ASN A 10 12.38 -15.42 6.34
C ASN A 10 13.53 -14.87 7.21
N ARG A 11 14.78 -14.99 6.76
CA ARG A 11 15.98 -14.48 7.44
C ARG A 11 16.33 -13.03 7.04
N ARG A 12 15.40 -12.30 6.42
CA ARG A 12 15.59 -10.92 5.92
C ARG A 12 14.41 -10.05 6.32
N TRP A 13 14.53 -8.76 6.06
CA TRP A 13 13.44 -7.79 6.17
C TRP A 13 12.97 -7.40 4.77
N GLN A 14 11.66 -7.27 4.60
CA GLN A 14 11.08 -6.54 3.48
C GLN A 14 10.73 -5.14 3.96
N MET A 15 11.33 -4.13 3.34
CA MET A 15 11.07 -2.73 3.63
C MET A 15 10.41 -2.10 2.41
N ASP A 16 9.18 -1.62 2.58
CA ASP A 16 8.43 -0.90 1.56
C ASP A 16 8.44 0.60 1.90
N PHE A 17 8.79 1.41 0.90
CA PHE A 17 8.94 2.86 1.03
C PHE A 17 7.99 3.55 0.06
N VAL A 18 7.27 4.57 0.54
CA VAL A 18 6.47 5.48 -0.29
C VAL A 18 7.14 6.86 -0.23
N PRO A 19 8.08 7.17 -1.14
CA PRO A 19 8.73 8.46 -1.17
C PRO A 19 7.79 9.54 -1.72
N ASP A 20 7.95 10.75 -1.19
CA ASP A 20 7.40 12.00 -1.73
C ASP A 20 8.12 12.40 -3.03
N ASP A 21 9.44 12.20 -3.08
CA ASP A 21 10.25 12.31 -4.30
C ASP A 21 10.89 10.96 -4.66
N PRO A 22 10.33 10.21 -5.61
CA PRO A 22 10.88 8.93 -6.05
C PRO A 22 12.29 9.01 -6.64
N SER A 23 12.64 10.13 -7.28
CA SER A 23 13.95 10.33 -7.92
C SER A 23 15.04 10.58 -6.87
N ALA A 24 14.79 11.47 -5.92
CA ALA A 24 15.69 11.72 -4.81
C ALA A 24 15.88 10.48 -3.92
N PHE A 25 14.79 9.73 -3.67
CA PHE A 25 14.86 8.46 -2.96
C PHE A 25 15.76 7.46 -3.68
N LYS A 26 15.57 7.25 -5.00
CA LYS A 26 16.36 6.31 -5.79
C LYS A 26 17.85 6.69 -5.82
N ALA A 27 18.17 7.97 -5.93
CA ALA A 27 19.55 8.46 -5.88
C ALA A 27 20.20 8.14 -4.51
N THR A 28 19.47 8.37 -3.42
CA THR A 28 19.94 8.15 -2.05
C THR A 28 20.21 6.67 -1.76
N VAL A 29 19.24 5.79 -2.05
CA VAL A 29 19.40 4.34 -1.80
C VAL A 29 20.46 3.70 -2.67
N THR A 30 20.63 4.20 -3.91
CA THR A 30 21.70 3.76 -4.80
C THR A 30 23.08 4.14 -4.26
N ARG A 31 23.24 5.38 -3.79
CA ARG A 31 24.49 5.86 -3.13
C ARG A 31 24.80 5.05 -1.85
N ALA A 32 23.77 4.63 -1.12
CA ALA A 32 23.89 3.77 0.06
C ALA A 32 24.17 2.28 -0.28
N GLY A 33 24.24 1.91 -1.57
CA GLY A 33 24.49 0.53 -1.99
C GLY A 33 23.29 -0.43 -1.79
N TRP A 34 22.09 0.10 -1.58
CA TRP A 34 20.90 -0.72 -1.34
C TRP A 34 20.26 -1.19 -2.64
N LYS A 35 19.90 -2.48 -2.69
CA LYS A 35 19.11 -3.04 -3.78
C LYS A 35 17.63 -2.75 -3.53
N ILE A 36 16.99 -2.04 -4.44
CA ILE A 36 15.56 -1.76 -4.39
C ILE A 36 14.79 -2.50 -5.48
N GLN A 37 13.54 -2.85 -5.20
CA GLN A 37 12.62 -3.46 -6.16
C GLN A 37 11.37 -2.59 -6.29
N GLY A 38 11.03 -2.17 -7.50
CA GLY A 38 9.86 -1.33 -7.76
C GLY A 38 9.87 -0.68 -9.15
N PRO A 39 8.91 0.22 -9.44
CA PRO A 39 7.83 0.63 -8.54
C PRO A 39 6.84 -0.52 -8.26
N LYS A 40 6.35 -0.61 -7.02
CA LYS A 40 5.23 -1.48 -6.65
C LYS A 40 3.98 -0.62 -6.51
N THR A 41 2.85 -1.11 -7.00
CA THR A 41 1.57 -0.44 -6.84
C THR A 41 0.95 -0.78 -5.49
N CYS A 42 0.42 0.24 -4.82
CA CYS A 42 -0.47 0.12 -3.67
C CYS A 42 -1.70 1.02 -3.86
N PHE A 43 -2.69 0.83 -3.00
CA PHE A 43 -3.89 1.64 -2.92
C PHE A 43 -3.88 2.40 -1.59
N LEU A 44 -4.13 3.70 -1.64
CA LEU A 44 -4.39 4.52 -0.47
C LEU A 44 -5.90 4.59 -0.25
N VAL A 45 -6.35 4.26 0.96
CA VAL A 45 -7.73 4.38 1.41
C VAL A 45 -7.74 5.32 2.60
N GLU A 46 -8.51 6.40 2.50
CA GLU A 46 -8.65 7.40 3.56
C GLU A 46 -10.13 7.55 3.91
N GLY A 47 -10.42 7.88 5.17
CA GLY A 47 -11.78 8.11 5.60
C GLY A 47 -11.91 8.35 7.09
N GLU A 48 -13.13 8.21 7.60
CA GLU A 48 -13.43 8.28 9.03
C GLU A 48 -12.94 7.02 9.75
N ASP A 49 -12.31 7.22 10.90
CA ASP A 49 -11.93 6.15 11.81
C ASP A 49 -13.17 5.68 12.58
N ARG A 50 -13.73 4.57 12.12
CA ARG A 50 -14.89 3.93 12.72
C ARG A 50 -14.81 2.42 12.55
N VAL A 51 -15.52 1.69 13.41
CA VAL A 51 -15.69 0.25 13.27
C VAL A 51 -16.21 -0.08 11.86
N GLY A 52 -15.55 -1.03 11.21
CA GLY A 52 -15.92 -1.47 9.86
C GLY A 52 -15.54 -0.52 8.73
N ALA A 53 -14.70 0.51 8.95
CA ALA A 53 -14.26 1.44 7.89
C ALA A 53 -13.69 0.73 6.65
N MET A 54 -12.90 -0.34 6.86
CA MET A 54 -12.33 -1.15 5.77
C MET A 54 -13.23 -2.27 5.26
N ALA A 55 -14.38 -2.54 5.89
CA ALA A 55 -15.21 -3.70 5.55
C ALA A 55 -15.74 -3.63 4.11
N MET A 56 -16.20 -2.44 3.67
CA MET A 56 -16.69 -2.24 2.30
C MET A 56 -15.56 -2.40 1.27
N CYS A 57 -14.36 -1.89 1.56
CA CYS A 57 -13.19 -2.05 0.70
C CYS A 57 -12.82 -3.53 0.55
N ALA A 58 -12.69 -4.26 1.67
CA ALA A 58 -12.41 -5.68 1.67
C ALA A 58 -13.49 -6.50 0.95
N HIS A 59 -14.77 -6.15 1.16
CA HIS A 59 -15.90 -6.82 0.49
C HIS A 59 -15.86 -6.65 -1.03
N ARG A 60 -15.61 -5.45 -1.54
CA ARG A 60 -15.48 -5.19 -2.99
C ARG A 60 -14.33 -5.99 -3.62
N LEU A 61 -13.19 -6.04 -2.95
CA LEU A 61 -12.05 -6.85 -3.41
C LEU A 61 -12.37 -8.36 -3.39
N ALA A 62 -13.06 -8.83 -2.34
CA ALA A 62 -13.49 -10.22 -2.24
C ALA A 62 -14.46 -10.62 -3.36
N LEU A 63 -15.48 -9.79 -3.67
CA LEU A 63 -16.40 -10.02 -4.79
C LEU A 63 -15.66 -10.10 -6.14
N ALA A 64 -14.60 -9.31 -6.31
CA ALA A 64 -13.74 -9.35 -7.49
C ALA A 64 -12.72 -10.51 -7.48
N LYS A 65 -12.75 -11.39 -6.48
CA LYS A 65 -11.78 -12.48 -6.28
C LYS A 65 -10.33 -11.96 -6.23
N VAL A 66 -10.12 -10.82 -5.58
CA VAL A 66 -8.81 -10.22 -5.35
C VAL A 66 -8.44 -10.39 -3.88
N ASN A 67 -7.31 -11.07 -3.62
CA ASN A 67 -6.81 -11.22 -2.26
C ASN A 67 -5.98 -10.00 -1.86
N ILE A 68 -6.22 -9.52 -0.64
CA ILE A 68 -5.38 -8.51 -0.01
C ILE A 68 -4.04 -9.17 0.36
N HIS A 69 -2.94 -8.62 -0.13
CA HIS A 69 -1.59 -9.14 0.12
C HIS A 69 -1.01 -8.61 1.43
N ALA A 70 -1.20 -7.32 1.70
CA ALA A 70 -0.79 -6.66 2.93
C ALA A 70 -1.65 -5.42 3.16
N VAL A 71 -1.76 -5.00 4.43
CA VAL A 71 -2.41 -3.76 4.84
C VAL A 71 -1.55 -3.10 5.91
N ALA A 72 -1.43 -1.79 5.83
CA ALA A 72 -0.91 -0.96 6.91
C ALA A 72 -1.87 0.20 7.14
N ALA A 73 -2.37 0.35 8.36
CA ALA A 73 -3.32 1.37 8.73
C ALA A 73 -2.74 2.24 9.84
N VAL A 74 -3.03 3.53 9.78
CA VAL A 74 -2.66 4.52 10.78
C VAL A 74 -3.86 5.44 11.02
N VAL A 75 -4.10 5.78 12.29
CA VAL A 75 -5.05 6.82 12.67
C VAL A 75 -4.30 8.15 12.80
N GLY A 76 -4.80 9.18 12.13
CA GLY A 76 -4.13 10.49 12.06
C GLY A 76 -4.57 11.48 13.15
N GLY A 77 -5.54 11.09 13.98
CA GLY A 77 -6.29 12.02 14.83
C GLY A 77 -7.53 12.57 14.12
N ALA A 78 -8.30 13.42 14.82
CA ALA A 78 -9.54 14.02 14.33
C ALA A 78 -10.58 13.02 13.77
N GLY A 79 -10.58 11.77 14.25
CA GLY A 79 -11.49 10.72 13.78
C GLY A 79 -11.24 10.30 12.34
N ARG A 80 -9.99 10.37 11.85
CA ARG A 80 -9.58 9.97 10.49
C ARG A 80 -8.56 8.85 10.50
N HIS A 81 -8.60 8.05 9.43
CA HIS A 81 -7.64 6.98 9.17
C HIS A 81 -7.07 7.09 7.76
N GLY A 82 -5.85 6.59 7.59
CA GLY A 82 -5.19 6.33 6.32
C GLY A 82 -4.71 4.89 6.28
N VAL A 83 -4.98 4.20 5.18
CA VAL A 83 -4.65 2.79 4.99
C VAL A 83 -3.96 2.60 3.66
N ILE A 84 -2.80 1.95 3.67
CA ILE A 84 -2.13 1.47 2.48
C ILE A 84 -2.41 -0.02 2.33
N LEU A 85 -2.89 -0.40 1.15
CA LEU A 85 -3.27 -1.77 0.81
C LEU A 85 -2.52 -2.24 -0.44
N TRP A 86 -1.97 -3.45 -0.37
CA TRP A 86 -1.33 -4.12 -1.49
C TRP A 86 -2.14 -5.32 -1.95
N VAL A 87 -2.11 -5.57 -3.25
CA VAL A 87 -2.56 -6.82 -3.89
C VAL A 87 -1.39 -7.41 -4.68
N LYS A 88 -1.53 -8.63 -5.21
CA LYS A 88 -0.50 -9.17 -6.11
C LYS A 88 -0.43 -8.32 -7.39
N PRO A 89 0.75 -8.14 -8.02
CA PRO A 89 0.90 -7.31 -9.22
C PRO A 89 -0.10 -7.64 -10.34
N LYS A 90 -0.39 -8.93 -10.54
CA LYS A 90 -1.36 -9.42 -11.54
C LYS A 90 -2.82 -8.96 -11.29
N ASP A 91 -3.14 -8.60 -10.05
CA ASP A 91 -4.50 -8.28 -9.61
C ASP A 91 -4.74 -6.76 -9.52
N VAL A 92 -3.71 -5.91 -9.72
CA VAL A 92 -3.79 -4.45 -9.58
C VAL A 92 -4.92 -3.83 -10.42
N ARG A 93 -5.00 -4.15 -11.71
CA ARG A 93 -6.06 -3.60 -12.58
C ARG A 93 -7.45 -4.04 -12.14
N ARG A 94 -7.59 -5.28 -11.68
CA ARG A 94 -8.86 -5.82 -11.18
C ARG A 94 -9.27 -5.15 -9.87
N ALA A 95 -8.30 -4.92 -8.98
CA ALA A 95 -8.50 -4.21 -7.73
C ALA A 95 -8.95 -2.76 -7.98
N ALA A 96 -8.26 -2.02 -8.86
CA ALA A 96 -8.63 -0.65 -9.22
C ALA A 96 -10.08 -0.56 -9.73
N LYS A 97 -10.47 -1.46 -10.65
CA LYS A 97 -11.85 -1.56 -11.15
C LYS A 97 -12.85 -1.88 -10.03
N ALA A 98 -12.53 -2.81 -9.14
CA ALA A 98 -13.41 -3.20 -8.02
C ALA A 98 -13.59 -2.07 -6.99
N LEU A 99 -12.55 -1.25 -6.80
CA LEU A 99 -12.56 -0.10 -5.90
C LEU A 99 -13.20 1.15 -6.54
N GLY A 100 -13.40 1.15 -7.86
CA GLY A 100 -14.01 2.26 -8.59
C GLY A 100 -13.07 3.45 -8.79
N ILE A 101 -11.77 3.20 -8.89
CA ILE A 101 -10.74 4.23 -9.07
C ILE A 101 -10.04 4.07 -10.44
N PRO A 102 -9.34 5.10 -10.94
CA PRO A 102 -8.55 5.00 -12.16
C PRO A 102 -7.54 3.86 -12.10
N ILE A 103 -7.32 3.21 -13.24
CA ILE A 103 -6.33 2.15 -13.37
C ILE A 103 -4.94 2.81 -13.44
N PRO A 104 -3.98 2.41 -12.60
CA PRO A 104 -2.61 2.90 -12.62
C PRO A 104 -1.79 2.36 -13.79
#